data_AF-A0A957A8W7-F1
#
_entry.id   AF-A0A957A8W7-F1
#
_cell.length_a   1.000
_cell.length_b   1.000
_cell.length_c   1.000
_cell.angle_alpha   90.00
_cell.angle_beta   90.00
_cell.angle_gamma   90.00
#
_symmetry.space_group_name_H-M   'P 1'
#
loop_
_entity.id
_entity.type
_entity.pdbx_description
1 polymer ?
#
loop_
_entity_poly.entity_id
_entity_poly.type
_entity_poly.pdbx_seq_one_letter_code
_entity_poly.pdbx_strand_id
1 'polypeptide(L)'
;FNPTAGSSAGAFGLTQVIYPTGEAIARDLGVEGWSFEDLAEPRIATRFGAYYLGVQLDEFDGNMLAALSAYNGGPGNAARWLDAQPFPGPDGYLYAVDFTETRTYLEHVSANYAMYRYLYLGTDAPSLPH
;
A
#
# COMPACT_ATOMS: atom_id res chain seq x y z
N PHE A 1 -7.95 -19.08 -7.88
CA PHE A 1 -7.40 -17.93 -8.62
C PHE A 1 -8.28 -17.71 -9.85
N ASN A 2 -9.06 -16.63 -9.87
CA ASN A 2 -9.94 -16.28 -10.98
C ASN A 2 -9.54 -14.87 -11.47
N PRO A 3 -8.84 -14.75 -12.60
CA PRO A 3 -8.33 -13.47 -13.10
C PRO A 3 -9.41 -12.54 -13.67
N THR A 4 -10.68 -12.97 -13.72
CA THR A 4 -11.78 -12.20 -14.34
C THR A 4 -12.96 -11.90 -13.40
N ALA A 5 -12.82 -12.13 -12.09
CA ALA A 5 -13.86 -11.77 -11.13
C ALA A 5 -13.90 -10.25 -10.91
N GLY A 6 -14.59 -9.55 -11.81
CA GLY A 6 -14.91 -8.13 -11.69
C GLY A 6 -15.87 -7.90 -10.53
N SER A 7 -15.38 -7.29 -9.45
CA SER A 7 -16.24 -6.55 -8.55
C SER A 7 -16.58 -5.21 -9.20
N SER A 8 -17.75 -4.68 -8.89
CA SER A 8 -18.40 -3.50 -9.51
C SER A 8 -17.70 -2.15 -9.29
N ALA A 9 -16.38 -2.13 -9.12
CA ALA A 9 -15.58 -0.92 -8.89
C ALA A 9 -14.21 -0.92 -9.60
N GLY A 10 -13.93 -1.84 -10.53
CA GLY A 10 -12.69 -1.77 -11.35
C GLY A 10 -11.40 -2.14 -10.61
N ALA A 11 -11.50 -2.90 -9.51
CA ALA A 11 -10.34 -3.44 -8.82
C ALA A 11 -9.80 -4.68 -9.55
N PHE A 12 -8.80 -4.49 -10.42
CA PHE A 12 -8.05 -5.60 -11.00
C PHE A 12 -7.12 -6.25 -9.97
N GLY A 13 -7.10 -7.59 -10.00
CA GLY A 13 -6.54 -8.46 -8.99
C GLY A 13 -5.07 -8.23 -8.63
N LEU A 14 -4.74 -8.69 -7.43
CA LEU A 14 -3.44 -8.70 -6.76
C LEU A 14 -2.94 -7.38 -6.17
N THR A 15 -3.32 -6.21 -6.69
CA THR A 15 -2.72 -4.94 -6.22
C THR A 15 -3.62 -4.05 -5.39
N GLN A 16 -4.96 -4.04 -5.55
CA GLN A 16 -5.97 -3.27 -4.79
C GLN A 16 -5.67 -1.78 -4.47
N VAL A 17 -4.50 -1.26 -4.82
CA VAL A 17 -3.98 0.06 -4.48
C VAL A 17 -2.94 0.44 -5.54
N ILE A 18 -3.38 0.77 -6.74
CA ILE A 18 -2.48 1.38 -7.75
C ILE A 18 -3.16 2.55 -8.47
N TYR A 19 -4.38 2.90 -8.07
CA TYR A 19 -5.23 3.78 -8.85
C TYR A 19 -4.82 5.27 -8.83
N PRO A 20 -4.32 5.87 -7.74
CA PRO A 20 -4.24 7.33 -7.70
C PRO A 20 -2.96 7.99 -8.28
N THR A 21 -1.99 7.26 -8.83
CA THR A 21 -0.66 7.87 -9.13
C THR A 21 0.04 7.40 -10.42
N GLY A 22 -0.67 6.75 -11.34
CA GLY A 22 -0.07 6.16 -12.55
C GLY A 22 0.74 7.14 -13.42
N GLU A 23 0.26 8.38 -13.63
CA GLU A 23 0.95 9.37 -14.48
C GLU A 23 2.26 9.90 -13.90
N ALA A 24 2.28 10.19 -12.60
CA ALA A 24 3.50 10.65 -11.93
C ALA A 24 4.55 9.53 -11.90
N ILE A 25 4.13 8.30 -11.59
CA ILE A 25 5.02 7.14 -11.60
C ILE A 25 5.58 6.88 -13.00
N ALA A 26 4.74 6.92 -14.03
CA ALA A 26 5.19 6.71 -15.40
C ALA A 26 6.21 7.77 -15.83
N ARG A 27 6.00 9.04 -15.47
CA ARG A 27 6.95 10.12 -15.71
C ARG A 27 8.28 9.84 -15.03
N ASP A 28 8.26 9.50 -13.74
CA ASP A 28 9.48 9.27 -12.97
C ASP A 28 10.25 8.03 -13.47
N LEU A 29 9.53 6.99 -13.89
CA LEU A 29 10.11 5.77 -14.43
C LEU A 29 10.51 5.87 -15.92
N GLY A 30 10.24 7.01 -16.57
CA GLY A 30 10.50 7.21 -18.01
C GLY A 30 9.70 6.26 -18.91
N VAL A 31 8.49 5.87 -18.49
CA VAL A 31 7.62 4.98 -19.26
C VAL A 31 6.78 5.80 -20.22
N GLU A 32 7.11 5.72 -21.50
CA GLU A 32 6.36 6.35 -22.59
C GLU A 32 5.28 5.42 -23.15
N GLY A 33 4.19 5.99 -23.66
CA GLY A 33 3.15 5.24 -24.38
C GLY A 33 2.30 4.29 -23.53
N TRP A 34 2.32 4.45 -22.20
CA TRP A 34 1.45 3.67 -21.31
C TRP A 34 0.02 4.21 -21.28
N SER A 35 -0.93 3.35 -20.99
CA SER A 35 -2.32 3.72 -20.69
C SER A 35 -2.78 3.16 -19.35
N PHE A 36 -3.88 3.70 -18.83
CA PHE A 36 -4.42 3.25 -17.55
C PHE A 36 -4.74 1.75 -17.54
N GLU A 37 -5.17 1.22 -18.69
CA GLU A 37 -5.48 -0.19 -18.89
C GLU A 37 -4.24 -1.10 -18.74
N ASP A 38 -3.03 -0.59 -18.94
CA ASP A 38 -1.79 -1.34 -18.74
C ASP A 38 -1.58 -1.72 -17.27
N LEU A 39 -2.21 -1.01 -16.33
CA LEU A 39 -2.20 -1.39 -14.91
C LEU A 39 -2.96 -2.70 -14.64
N ALA A 40 -3.68 -3.24 -15.63
CA ALA A 40 -4.24 -4.59 -15.55
C ALA A 40 -3.19 -5.69 -15.83
N GLU A 41 -2.05 -5.36 -16.44
CA GLU A 41 -0.94 -6.29 -16.65
C GLU A 41 -0.14 -6.42 -15.34
N PRO A 42 -0.07 -7.62 -14.73
CA PRO A 42 0.58 -7.81 -13.43
C PRO A 42 2.02 -7.28 -13.36
N ARG A 43 2.80 -7.39 -14.45
CA ARG A 43 4.17 -6.85 -14.47
C ARG A 43 4.24 -5.34 -14.32
N ILE A 44 3.35 -4.60 -15.00
CA ILE A 44 3.33 -3.14 -14.96
C ILE A 44 2.81 -2.67 -13.60
N ALA A 45 1.71 -3.27 -13.14
CA ALA A 45 1.14 -3.03 -11.83
C ALA A 45 2.15 -3.24 -10.69
N THR A 46 2.92 -4.34 -10.75
CA THR A 46 3.95 -4.64 -9.73
C THR A 46 5.10 -3.63 -9.77
N ARG A 47 5.58 -3.26 -10.96
CA ARG A 47 6.68 -2.29 -11.10
C ARG A 47 6.26 -0.92 -10.57
N PHE A 48 5.08 -0.45 -10.92
CA PHE A 48 4.57 0.86 -10.52
C PHE A 48 4.30 0.88 -9.01
N GLY A 49 3.67 -0.17 -8.49
CA GLY A 49 3.41 -0.29 -7.05
C GLY A 49 4.69 -0.35 -6.22
N ALA A 50 5.69 -1.13 -6.64
CA ALA A 50 6.97 -1.20 -5.95
C ALA A 50 7.73 0.14 -5.96
N TYR A 51 7.72 0.84 -7.10
CA TYR A 51 8.32 2.18 -7.19
C TYR A 51 7.63 3.15 -6.25
N TYR A 52 6.31 3.25 -6.31
CA TYR A 52 5.56 4.22 -5.52
C TYR A 52 5.63 3.93 -4.02
N LEU A 53 5.60 2.65 -3.61
CA LEU A 53 5.85 2.28 -2.23
C LEU A 53 7.27 2.67 -1.78
N GLY A 54 8.28 2.52 -2.64
CA GLY A 54 9.64 2.98 -2.37
C GLY A 54 9.70 4.49 -2.11
N VAL A 55 9.05 5.28 -2.96
CA VAL A 55 8.93 6.75 -2.77
C VAL A 55 8.29 7.09 -1.42
N GLN A 56 7.21 6.40 -1.04
CA GLN A 56 6.57 6.65 0.26
C GLN A 56 7.45 6.19 1.44
N LEU A 57 8.19 5.09 1.31
CA LEU A 57 9.12 4.66 2.34
C LEU A 57 10.22 5.71 2.56
N ASP A 58 10.75 6.30 1.48
CA ASP A 58 11.74 7.36 1.57
C ASP A 58 11.14 8.65 2.18
N GLU A 59 9.92 9.03 1.78
CA GLU A 59 9.20 10.21 2.31
C GLU A 59 8.93 10.11 3.83
N PHE A 60 8.67 8.90 4.33
CA PHE A 60 8.32 8.66 5.73
C PHE A 60 9.45 8.02 6.55
N ASP A 61 10.71 8.23 6.15
CA ASP A 61 11.92 7.77 6.87
C ASP A 61 11.88 6.26 7.23
N GLY A 62 11.33 5.44 6.34
CA GLY A 62 11.19 4.00 6.52
C GLY A 62 10.01 3.57 7.41
N ASN A 63 9.15 4.49 7.85
CA ASN A 63 7.94 4.15 8.60
C ASN A 63 6.93 3.42 7.69
N MET A 64 6.91 2.09 7.80
CA MET A 64 6.12 1.21 6.94
C MET A 64 4.60 1.50 7.03
N LEU A 65 4.07 1.79 8.21
CA LEU A 65 2.63 2.06 8.37
C LEU A 65 2.25 3.38 7.72
N ALA A 66 3.06 4.42 7.88
CA ALA A 66 2.85 5.69 7.20
C ALA A 66 3.00 5.57 5.68
N ALA A 67 4.00 4.82 5.20
CA ALA A 67 4.20 4.59 3.77
C ALA A 67 3.03 3.83 3.13
N LEU A 68 2.54 2.76 3.76
CA LEU A 68 1.36 2.00 3.31
C LEU A 68 0.08 2.86 3.37
N SER A 69 -0.09 3.66 4.42
CA SER A 69 -1.16 4.65 4.50
C SER A 69 -1.08 5.70 3.40
N ALA A 70 0.10 6.17 3.05
CA ALA A 70 0.30 7.13 1.97
C ALA A 70 0.01 6.51 0.61
N TYR A 71 0.37 5.25 0.45
CA TYR A 71 0.09 4.44 -0.74
C TYR A 71 -1.41 4.28 -0.98
N ASN A 72 -2.21 4.07 0.08
CA ASN A 72 -3.67 3.90 -0.01
C ASN A 72 -4.48 5.21 0.12
N GLY A 73 -4.22 6.00 1.17
CA GLY A 73 -4.96 7.20 1.56
C GLY A 73 -4.28 8.53 1.21
N GLY A 74 -3.09 8.50 0.60
CA GLY A 74 -2.32 9.68 0.18
C GLY A 74 -1.35 10.23 1.24
N PRO A 75 -0.18 10.76 0.84
CA PRO A 75 0.88 11.18 1.75
C PRO A 75 0.48 12.30 2.72
N GLY A 76 -0.33 13.26 2.28
CA GLY A 76 -0.81 14.33 3.16
C GLY A 76 -1.66 13.81 4.33
N ASN A 77 -2.46 12.77 4.10
CA ASN A 77 -3.23 12.13 5.18
C ASN A 77 -2.33 11.30 6.09
N ALA A 78 -1.38 10.54 5.52
CA ALA A 78 -0.44 9.76 6.30
C ALA A 78 0.41 10.63 7.24
N ALA A 79 0.89 11.78 6.76
CA ALA A 79 1.59 12.77 7.58
C ALA A 79 0.70 13.34 8.68
N ARG A 80 -0.55 13.73 8.35
CA ARG A 80 -1.52 14.20 9.34
C ARG A 80 -1.77 13.17 10.45
N TRP A 81 -1.87 11.88 10.12
CA TRP A 81 -2.07 10.82 11.12
C TRP A 81 -0.81 10.58 11.97
N LEU A 82 0.39 10.74 11.42
CA LEU A 82 1.63 10.69 12.19
C LEU A 82 1.68 11.82 13.23
N ASP A 83 1.30 13.03 12.84
CA ASP A 83 1.27 14.20 13.72
C ASP A 83 0.16 14.11 14.78
N ALA A 84 -0.96 13.49 14.43
CA ALA A 84 -2.14 13.37 15.29
C ALA A 84 -2.13 12.14 16.21
N GLN A 85 -1.11 11.28 16.16
CA GLN A 85 -1.07 10.06 16.97
C GLN A 85 -1.07 10.41 18.48
N PRO A 86 -1.96 9.81 19.28
CA PRO A 86 -2.09 10.15 20.71
C PRO A 86 -0.90 9.64 21.55
N PHE A 87 -0.16 8.66 21.03
CA PHE A 87 1.02 8.09 21.65
C PHE A 87 1.90 7.48 20.54
N PRO A 88 3.22 7.35 20.77
CA PRO A 88 4.11 6.80 19.76
C PRO A 88 3.86 5.32 19.50
N GLY A 89 4.11 4.91 18.27
CA GLY A 89 4.10 3.52 17.84
C GLY A 89 2.87 3.14 17.01
N PRO A 90 2.84 1.89 16.51
CA PRO A 90 1.82 1.39 15.58
C PRO A 90 0.38 1.57 16.05
N ASP A 91 0.11 1.27 17.32
CA ASP A 91 -1.24 1.37 17.88
C ASP A 91 -1.73 2.82 17.94
N GLY A 92 -0.82 3.76 18.25
CA GLY A 92 -1.13 5.19 18.27
C GLY A 92 -1.39 5.71 16.86
N TYR A 93 -0.56 5.30 15.90
CA TYR A 93 -0.76 5.64 14.50
C TYR A 93 -2.10 5.09 13.96
N LEU A 94 -2.39 3.81 14.16
CA LEU A 94 -3.65 3.17 13.75
C LEU A 94 -4.87 3.84 14.39
N TYR A 95 -4.75 4.30 15.64
CA TYR A 95 -5.82 5.07 16.30
C TYR A 95 -6.10 6.39 15.56
N ALA A 96 -5.07 7.08 15.07
CA ALA A 96 -5.18 8.36 14.38
C ALA A 96 -5.69 8.25 12.94
N VAL A 97 -5.47 7.13 12.25
CA VAL A 97 -6.00 6.90 10.89
C VAL A 97 -7.51 6.98 10.91
N ASP A 98 -8.14 8.00 10.36
CA ASP A 98 -9.60 8.20 10.43
C ASP A 98 -10.35 7.68 9.20
N PHE A 99 -9.64 7.16 8.21
CA PHE A 99 -10.23 6.56 7.02
C PHE A 99 -10.42 5.06 7.23
N THR A 100 -11.69 4.62 7.25
CA THR A 100 -12.05 3.20 7.41
C THR A 100 -11.39 2.33 6.34
N GLU A 101 -11.39 2.78 5.08
CA GLU A 101 -10.76 2.07 3.96
C GLU A 101 -9.26 1.85 4.21
N THR A 102 -8.55 2.88 4.67
CA THR A 102 -7.12 2.79 4.95
C THR A 102 -6.82 1.89 6.13
N ARG A 103 -7.63 1.90 7.20
CA ARG A 103 -7.49 0.92 8.29
C ARG A 103 -7.65 -0.51 7.79
N THR A 104 -8.72 -0.78 7.04
CA THR A 104 -8.97 -2.12 6.48
C THR A 104 -7.84 -2.54 5.53
N TYR A 105 -7.30 -1.61 4.74
CA TYR A 105 -6.14 -1.88 3.89
C TYR A 105 -4.91 -2.28 4.72
N LEU A 106 -4.56 -1.51 5.75
CA LEU A 106 -3.41 -1.80 6.62
C LEU A 106 -3.56 -3.16 7.32
N GLU A 107 -4.76 -3.49 7.79
CA GLU A 107 -5.07 -4.78 8.41
C GLU A 107 -4.83 -5.94 7.43
N HIS A 108 -5.36 -5.84 6.20
CA HIS A 108 -5.20 -6.88 5.18
C HIS A 108 -3.73 -7.06 4.75
N VAL A 109 -3.01 -5.96 4.50
CA VAL A 109 -1.61 -6.03 4.07
C VAL A 109 -0.73 -6.58 5.19
N SER A 110 -0.94 -6.14 6.43
CA SER A 110 -0.17 -6.63 7.59
C SER A 110 -0.41 -8.11 7.84
N ALA A 111 -1.67 -8.56 7.77
CA ALA A 111 -2.03 -9.97 7.92
C ALA A 111 -1.40 -10.84 6.81
N ASN A 112 -1.46 -10.38 5.55
CA ASN A 112 -0.85 -11.09 4.42
C ASN A 112 0.67 -11.15 4.52
N TYR A 113 1.32 -10.05 4.91
CA TYR A 113 2.76 -10.00 5.11
C TYR A 113 3.22 -10.95 6.22
N ALA A 114 2.53 -10.94 7.36
CA ALA A 114 2.85 -11.80 8.47
C ALA A 114 2.62 -13.29 8.16
N MET A 115 1.56 -13.62 7.40
CA MET A 115 1.34 -14.97 6.88
C MET A 115 2.45 -15.40 5.91
N TYR A 116 2.89 -14.52 5.00
CA TYR A 116 3.99 -14.80 4.08
C TYR A 116 5.29 -15.09 4.85
N ARG A 117 5.61 -14.28 5.87
CA ARG A 117 6.79 -14.51 6.72
C ARG A 117 6.71 -15.84 7.47
N TYR A 118 5.55 -16.18 8.01
CA TYR A 118 5.34 -17.47 8.68
C TYR A 118 5.56 -18.66 7.72
N LEU A 119 4.90 -18.63 6.54
CA LEU A 119 4.92 -19.74 5.59
C LEU A 119 6.27 -19.93 4.88
N TYR A 120 6.97 -18.85 4.57
CA TYR A 120 8.15 -18.89 3.70
C TYR A 120 9.46 -18.53 4.39
N LEU A 121 9.42 -17.86 5.55
CA LEU A 121 10.60 -17.48 6.32
C LEU A 121 10.66 -18.14 7.70
N GLY A 122 9.63 -18.91 8.09
CA GLY A 122 9.62 -19.68 9.34
C GLY A 122 9.65 -18.85 10.62
N THR A 123 9.19 -17.59 10.56
CA THR A 123 9.07 -16.74 11.75
C THR A 123 7.93 -17.17 12.67
N ASP A 124 7.96 -16.74 13.93
CA ASP A 124 6.84 -16.91 14.86
C ASP A 124 5.52 -16.35 14.29
N ALA A 125 4.40 -16.77 14.89
CA ALA A 125 3.05 -16.47 14.42
C ALA A 125 2.81 -14.96 14.17
N PRO A 126 1.94 -14.60 13.21
CA PRO A 126 1.66 -13.21 12.85
C PRO A 126 1.40 -12.27 14.03
N SER A 127 2.23 -11.23 14.17
CA SER A 127 1.92 -10.05 14.98
C SER A 127 2.00 -8.81 14.11
N LEU A 128 1.24 -7.77 14.45
CA LEU A 128 1.41 -6.46 13.82
C LEU A 128 2.86 -6.01 14.01
N PRO A 129 3.49 -5.35 13.02
CA PRO A 129 4.81 -4.77 13.21
C PRO A 129 4.72 -3.75 14.34
N HIS A 130 5.51 -3.97 15.41
CA HIS A 130 5.67 -3.08 16.57
C HIS A 130 6.59 -1.90 16.28
#